data_AF-A0A969HRF2-F1
#
_entry.id   AF-A0A969HRF2-F1
#
_cell.length_a   1.000
_cell.length_b   1.000
_cell.length_c   1.000
_cell.angle_alpha   90.00
_cell.angle_beta   90.00
_cell.angle_gamma   90.00
#
_symmetry.space_group_name_H-M   'P 1'
#
loop_
_entity.id
_entity.type
_entity.pdbx_description
1 polymer ?
#
loop_
_entity_poly.entity_id
_entity_poly.type
_entity_poly.pdbx_seq_one_letter_code
_entity_poly.pdbx_strand_id
1 'polypeptide(L)'
;MDQEQVLENQVVVVSNGRILEIAPASQAKFSPEALVIEAHGKYLIPGLAEMHAHVPPVDDLEPMKKVLTLFAVNGVTTIRGMLGHPRHLELRTKLEEGEIIGPRFFTSGPSFNGNSVKSPEAGAQMVRDQKQAGYNFLKLHPGLSRESFDAIAQTAREVG
;
A
#
# COMPACT_ATOMS: atom_id res chain seq x y z
N MET A 1 0.75 -9.61 -18.67
CA MET A 1 -0.03 -8.93 -19.71
C MET A 1 0.91 -7.98 -20.41
N ASP A 2 1.20 -8.25 -21.66
CA ASP A 2 2.21 -7.63 -22.52
C ASP A 2 1.58 -6.91 -23.73
N GLN A 3 0.24 -6.85 -23.79
CA GLN A 3 -0.53 -6.22 -24.87
C GLN A 3 -1.72 -5.45 -24.30
N GLU A 4 -2.04 -4.29 -24.89
CA GLU A 4 -3.24 -3.51 -24.59
C GLU A 4 -4.46 -4.15 -25.27
N GLN A 5 -5.15 -5.02 -24.53
CA GLN A 5 -6.37 -5.66 -24.99
C GLN A 5 -7.39 -5.79 -23.87
N VAL A 6 -8.67 -5.77 -24.24
CA VAL A 6 -9.77 -6.17 -23.36
C VAL A 6 -10.11 -7.62 -23.66
N LEU A 7 -10.07 -8.47 -22.64
CA LEU A 7 -10.56 -9.85 -22.76
C LEU A 7 -12.08 -9.84 -22.55
N GLU A 8 -12.82 -10.15 -23.61
CA GLU A 8 -14.29 -10.18 -23.56
C GLU A 8 -14.83 -11.49 -22.98
N ASN A 9 -16.04 -11.44 -22.41
CA ASN A 9 -16.79 -12.60 -21.92
C ASN A 9 -15.97 -13.51 -20.97
N GLN A 10 -15.24 -12.90 -20.04
CA GLN A 10 -14.43 -13.60 -19.06
C GLN A 10 -15.18 -13.78 -17.73
N VAL A 11 -14.80 -14.82 -17.00
CA VAL A 11 -15.12 -15.04 -15.60
C VAL A 11 -13.82 -15.02 -14.81
N VAL A 12 -13.82 -14.29 -13.69
CA VAL A 12 -12.71 -14.28 -12.73
C VAL A 12 -13.17 -14.98 -11.46
N VAL A 13 -12.56 -16.12 -11.15
CA VAL A 13 -12.88 -16.89 -9.94
C VAL A 13 -11.90 -16.48 -8.84
N VAL A 14 -12.44 -16.03 -7.71
CA VAL A 14 -11.66 -15.64 -6.53
C VAL A 14 -11.97 -16.58 -5.38
N SER A 15 -10.94 -17.11 -4.73
CA SER A 15 -11.06 -17.95 -3.55
C SER A 15 -10.00 -17.57 -2.53
N ASN A 16 -10.40 -17.44 -1.26
CA ASN A 16 -9.51 -17.10 -0.15
C ASN A 16 -8.61 -15.88 -0.42
N GLY A 17 -9.21 -14.83 -1.01
CA GLY A 17 -8.53 -13.57 -1.33
C GLY A 17 -7.55 -13.63 -2.50
N ARG A 18 -7.55 -14.71 -3.29
CA ARG A 18 -6.68 -14.89 -4.47
C ARG A 18 -7.48 -15.20 -5.71
N ILE A 19 -7.02 -14.70 -6.86
CA ILE A 19 -7.55 -15.11 -8.16
C ILE A 19 -7.10 -16.55 -8.41
N LEU A 20 -8.08 -17.45 -8.52
CA LEU A 20 -7.86 -18.86 -8.83
C LEU A 20 -7.79 -19.08 -10.34
N GLU A 21 -8.67 -18.42 -11.09
CA GLU A 21 -8.82 -18.60 -12.53
C GLU A 21 -9.31 -17.31 -13.19
N ILE A 22 -8.80 -17.04 -14.39
CA ILE A 22 -9.37 -16.09 -15.35
C ILE A 22 -9.55 -16.88 -16.63
N ALA A 23 -10.79 -17.08 -17.07
CA ALA A 23 -11.11 -17.91 -18.22
C ALA A 23 -12.35 -17.40 -18.97
N PRO A 24 -12.52 -17.77 -20.25
CA PRO A 24 -13.77 -17.54 -20.96
C PRO A 24 -14.96 -18.13 -20.19
N ALA A 25 -16.10 -17.44 -20.21
CA ALA A 25 -17.30 -17.83 -19.44
C ALA A 25 -17.79 -19.24 -19.76
N SER A 26 -17.57 -19.74 -20.98
CA SER A 26 -17.92 -21.10 -21.40
C SER A 26 -17.03 -22.21 -20.81
N GLN A 27 -15.89 -21.85 -20.20
CA GLN A 27 -14.88 -22.78 -19.71
C GLN A 27 -14.67 -22.69 -18.19
N ALA A 28 -14.94 -21.53 -17.59
CA ALA A 28 -14.70 -21.28 -16.18
C ALA A 28 -15.50 -22.23 -15.28
N LYS A 29 -14.86 -22.70 -14.21
CA LYS A 29 -15.48 -23.61 -13.23
C LYS A 29 -15.47 -22.97 -11.85
N PHE A 30 -16.65 -22.90 -11.24
CA PHE A 30 -16.82 -22.40 -9.89
C PHE A 30 -17.91 -23.19 -9.17
N SER A 31 -17.91 -23.13 -7.83
CA SER A 31 -18.92 -23.81 -7.01
C SER A 31 -20.33 -23.25 -7.32
N PRO A 32 -21.37 -24.08 -7.41
CA PRO A 32 -22.76 -23.62 -7.46
C PRO A 32 -23.17 -22.75 -6.26
N GLU A 33 -22.45 -22.85 -5.15
CA GLU A 33 -22.66 -22.05 -3.93
C GLU A 33 -21.85 -20.74 -3.90
N ALA A 34 -21.07 -20.46 -4.95
CA ALA A 34 -20.27 -19.25 -5.01
C ALA A 34 -21.15 -17.99 -5.05
N LEU A 35 -20.67 -16.90 -4.44
CA LEU A 35 -21.23 -15.58 -4.68
C LEU A 35 -20.96 -15.17 -6.13
N VAL A 36 -22.01 -15.04 -6.93
CA VAL A 36 -21.92 -14.63 -8.34
C VAL A 36 -22.24 -13.14 -8.46
N ILE A 37 -21.35 -12.40 -9.11
CA ILE A 37 -21.55 -11.00 -9.46
C ILE A 37 -21.70 -10.90 -10.98
N GLU A 38 -22.93 -10.60 -11.43
CA GLU A 38 -23.24 -10.44 -12.84
C GLU A 38 -22.68 -9.11 -13.39
N ALA A 39 -21.73 -9.22 -14.32
CA ALA A 39 -21.00 -8.09 -14.90
C ALA A 39 -21.29 -7.89 -16.40
N HIS A 40 -22.36 -8.50 -16.94
CA HIS A 40 -22.80 -8.31 -18.33
C HIS A 40 -22.93 -6.82 -18.68
N GLY A 41 -22.30 -6.41 -19.79
CA GLY A 41 -22.28 -5.00 -20.22
C GLY A 41 -21.40 -4.06 -19.37
N LYS A 42 -20.57 -4.62 -18.48
CA LYS A 42 -19.63 -3.87 -17.63
C LYS A 42 -18.19 -4.33 -17.87
N TYR A 43 -17.26 -3.58 -17.32
CA TYR A 43 -15.84 -3.94 -17.30
C TYR A 43 -15.42 -4.37 -15.90
N LEU A 44 -14.54 -5.37 -15.84
CA LEU A 44 -13.80 -5.71 -14.64
C LEU A 44 -12.37 -5.16 -14.78
N ILE A 45 -11.94 -4.38 -13.80
CA ILE A 45 -10.58 -3.86 -13.71
C ILE A 45 -9.91 -4.37 -12.42
N PRO A 46 -8.57 -4.42 -12.37
CA PRO A 46 -7.88 -4.59 -11.10
C PRO A 46 -8.26 -3.48 -10.11
N GLY A 47 -8.19 -3.78 -8.81
CA GLY A 47 -8.32 -2.74 -7.80
C GLY A 47 -7.25 -1.67 -7.97
N LEU A 48 -7.64 -0.40 -7.84
CA LEU A 48 -6.73 0.71 -8.08
C LEU A 48 -5.69 0.80 -6.97
N ALA A 49 -4.49 1.27 -7.33
CA ALA A 49 -3.41 1.45 -6.39
C ALA A 49 -2.90 2.90 -6.43
N GLU A 50 -3.01 3.59 -5.29
CA GLU A 50 -2.49 4.94 -5.10
C GLU A 50 -1.08 4.87 -4.51
N MET A 51 -0.09 5.30 -5.28
CA MET A 51 1.32 5.14 -4.91
C MET A 51 1.92 6.35 -4.20
N HIS A 52 1.14 7.41 -3.99
CA HIS A 52 1.52 8.62 -3.27
C HIS A 52 0.39 9.16 -2.39
N ALA A 53 -0.08 8.32 -1.45
CA ALA A 53 -1.15 8.71 -0.53
C ALA A 53 -0.63 9.56 0.64
N HIS A 54 -1.53 10.41 1.16
CA HIS A 54 -1.36 11.09 2.44
C HIS A 54 -2.49 10.69 3.40
N VAL A 55 -2.15 9.82 4.35
CA VAL A 55 -2.98 9.57 5.53
C VAL A 55 -2.52 10.56 6.62
N PRO A 56 -3.44 11.31 7.27
CA PRO A 56 -3.08 12.31 8.27
C PRO A 56 -2.07 11.78 9.31
N PRO A 57 -0.93 12.44 9.53
CA PRO A 57 0.09 11.99 10.49
C PRO A 57 -0.17 12.60 11.88
N VAL A 58 -1.32 12.27 12.48
CA VAL A 58 -1.77 12.78 13.78
C VAL A 58 -1.94 11.64 14.80
N ASP A 59 -2.25 11.95 16.06
CA ASP A 59 -2.53 10.89 17.05
C ASP A 59 -3.96 10.34 16.97
N ASP A 60 -4.91 11.14 16.46
CA ASP A 60 -6.31 10.76 16.31
C ASP A 60 -6.52 9.85 15.08
N LEU A 61 -7.10 8.66 15.31
CA LEU A 61 -7.37 7.67 14.26
C LEU A 61 -8.60 8.01 13.42
N GLU A 62 -9.58 8.74 13.94
CA GLU A 62 -10.84 9.01 13.22
C GLU A 62 -10.66 9.75 11.88
N PRO A 63 -9.88 10.83 11.77
CA PRO A 63 -9.62 11.46 10.47
C PRO A 63 -8.88 10.52 9.50
N MET A 64 -8.03 9.63 10.02
CA MET A 64 -7.33 8.65 9.20
C MET A 64 -8.28 7.59 8.64
N LYS A 65 -9.16 7.05 9.49
CA LYS A 65 -10.22 6.10 9.08
C LYS A 65 -11.08 6.70 7.98
N LYS A 66 -11.49 7.96 8.12
CA LYS A 66 -12.28 8.65 7.10
C LYS A 66 -11.56 8.68 5.74
N VAL A 67 -10.28 9.02 5.71
CA VAL A 67 -9.48 9.03 4.48
C VAL A 67 -9.33 7.62 3.88
N LEU A 68 -9.09 6.60 4.70
CA LEU A 68 -8.99 5.21 4.25
C LEU A 68 -10.31 4.70 3.65
N THR A 69 -11.44 5.01 4.29
CA THR A 69 -12.76 4.68 3.74
C THR A 69 -12.97 5.37 2.41
N LEU A 70 -12.60 6.65 2.27
CA LEU A 70 -12.72 7.37 1.00
C LEU A 70 -11.91 6.74 -0.13
N PHE A 71 -10.71 6.23 0.14
CA PHE A 71 -9.96 5.45 -0.85
C PHE A 71 -10.72 4.20 -1.27
N ALA A 72 -11.18 3.40 -0.32
CA ALA A 72 -11.86 2.14 -0.59
C ALA A 72 -13.15 2.31 -1.40
N VAL A 73 -14.02 3.26 -1.04
CA VAL A 73 -15.29 3.51 -1.75
C VAL A 73 -15.09 4.06 -3.16
N ASN A 74 -13.91 4.61 -3.46
CA ASN A 74 -13.53 5.05 -4.81
C ASN A 74 -12.71 3.99 -5.58
N GLY A 75 -12.69 2.74 -5.10
CA GLY A 75 -12.06 1.62 -5.81
C GLY A 75 -10.55 1.49 -5.61
N VAL A 76 -9.94 2.32 -4.75
CA VAL A 76 -8.53 2.17 -4.35
C VAL A 76 -8.43 1.09 -3.29
N THR A 77 -7.79 -0.02 -3.63
CA THR A 77 -7.65 -1.19 -2.77
C THR A 77 -6.26 -1.31 -2.16
N THR A 78 -5.28 -0.53 -2.65
CA THR A 78 -3.92 -0.47 -2.11
C THR A 78 -3.42 0.97 -2.10
N ILE A 79 -2.79 1.38 -1.01
CA ILE A 79 -2.14 2.69 -0.90
C ILE A 79 -0.69 2.56 -0.44
N ARG A 80 0.14 3.49 -0.91
CA ARG A 80 1.49 3.73 -0.42
C ARG A 80 1.54 5.12 0.23
N GLY A 81 1.53 5.16 1.56
CA GLY A 81 1.54 6.40 2.36
C GLY A 81 2.94 7.00 2.45
N MET A 82 3.09 8.23 1.98
CA MET A 82 4.39 8.86 1.75
C MET A 82 4.84 9.81 2.87
N LEU A 83 4.14 9.84 4.01
CA LEU A 83 4.54 10.58 5.20
C LEU A 83 4.01 9.88 6.45
N GLY A 84 4.85 9.02 7.02
CA GLY A 84 4.45 8.12 8.10
C GLY A 84 4.35 8.76 9.47
N HIS A 85 3.51 8.16 10.31
CA HIS A 85 3.39 8.39 11.74
C HIS A 85 3.38 7.05 12.49
N PRO A 86 3.83 6.93 13.75
CA PRO A 86 3.75 5.68 14.50
C PRO A 86 2.35 5.06 14.54
N ARG A 87 1.30 5.89 14.64
CA ARG A 87 -0.10 5.43 14.60
C ARG A 87 -0.51 4.79 13.28
N HIS A 88 0.20 5.04 12.18
CA HIS A 88 -0.07 4.36 10.91
C HIS A 88 0.25 2.87 10.95
N LEU A 89 1.17 2.44 11.82
CA LEU A 89 1.49 1.02 12.01
C LEU A 89 0.34 0.30 12.72
N GLU A 90 -0.20 0.90 13.77
CA GLU A 90 -1.43 0.43 14.44
C GLU A 90 -2.60 0.37 13.45
N LEU A 91 -2.78 1.43 12.65
CA LEU A 91 -3.83 1.49 11.66
C LEU A 91 -3.70 0.40 10.59
N ARG A 92 -2.47 0.09 10.16
CA ARG A 92 -2.19 -1.02 9.23
C ARG A 92 -2.61 -2.36 9.83
N THR A 93 -2.25 -2.64 11.09
CA THR A 93 -2.67 -3.88 11.77
C THR A 93 -4.20 -4.01 11.79
N LYS A 94 -4.91 -2.94 12.16
CA LYS A 94 -6.39 -2.94 12.20
C LYS A 94 -7.04 -3.15 10.82
N LEU A 95 -6.42 -2.65 9.75
CA LEU A 95 -6.85 -2.91 8.37
C LEU A 95 -6.62 -4.38 7.98
N GLU A 96 -5.47 -4.95 8.34
CA GLU A 96 -5.12 -6.34 8.05
C GLU A 96 -6.01 -7.34 8.81
N GLU A 97 -6.42 -6.99 10.02
CA GLU A 97 -7.35 -7.77 10.86
C GLU A 97 -8.83 -7.57 10.48
N GLY A 98 -9.13 -6.62 9.58
CA GLY A 98 -10.49 -6.33 9.14
C GLY A 98 -11.34 -5.54 10.14
N GLU A 99 -10.74 -4.96 11.18
CA GLU A 99 -11.43 -4.08 12.14
C GLU A 99 -11.86 -2.75 11.50
N ILE A 100 -11.12 -2.32 10.46
CA ILE A 100 -11.37 -1.08 9.73
C ILE A 100 -11.49 -1.42 8.24
N ILE A 101 -12.48 -0.83 7.57
CA ILE A 101 -12.60 -0.90 6.12
C ILE A 101 -11.62 0.10 5.49
N GLY A 102 -10.77 -0.37 4.59
CA GLY A 102 -9.83 0.48 3.87
C GLY A 102 -8.94 -0.30 2.91
N PRO A 103 -8.09 0.41 2.15
CA PRO A 103 -7.11 -0.21 1.29
C PRO A 103 -6.01 -0.92 2.10
N ARG A 104 -5.32 -1.87 1.48
CA ARG A 104 -4.04 -2.37 1.98
C ARG A 104 -3.07 -1.21 2.12
N PHE A 105 -2.49 -1.04 3.31
CA PHE A 105 -1.70 0.14 3.65
C PHE A 105 -0.20 -0.18 3.78
N PHE A 106 0.57 0.23 2.77
CA PHE A 106 2.03 0.31 2.88
C PHE A 106 2.42 1.72 3.31
N THR A 107 3.29 1.88 4.30
CA THR A 107 3.63 3.22 4.80
C THR A 107 5.13 3.38 5.02
N SER A 108 5.65 4.55 4.66
CA SER A 108 6.96 4.99 5.14
C SER A 108 6.88 5.35 6.63
N GLY A 109 8.03 5.56 7.27
CA GLY A 109 8.05 6.32 8.52
C GLY A 109 8.02 7.85 8.28
N PRO A 110 8.26 8.65 9.33
CA PRO A 110 8.51 10.08 9.19
C PRO A 110 9.62 10.36 8.17
N SER A 111 9.50 11.45 7.41
CA SER A 111 10.44 11.72 6.32
C SER A 111 11.85 12.13 6.80
N PHE A 112 12.86 11.74 6.05
CA PHE A 112 14.25 12.15 6.19
C PHE A 112 14.48 13.45 5.42
N ASN A 113 15.07 14.46 6.03
CA ASN A 113 15.37 15.76 5.39
C ASN A 113 16.53 16.46 6.11
N GLY A 114 16.96 17.61 5.60
CA GLY A 114 18.08 18.37 6.19
C GLY A 114 17.85 18.84 7.63
N ASN A 115 16.60 18.92 8.08
CA ASN A 115 16.27 19.27 9.45
C ASN A 115 16.25 18.07 10.39
N SER A 116 15.94 16.86 9.90
CA SER A 116 15.89 15.64 10.71
C SER A 116 17.21 14.85 10.71
N VAL A 117 17.94 14.85 9.60
CA VAL A 117 19.19 14.10 9.46
C VAL A 117 20.39 15.02 9.64
N LYS A 118 21.04 14.93 10.81
CA LYS A 118 22.14 15.83 11.20
C LYS A 118 23.53 15.35 10.80
N SER A 119 23.70 14.05 10.55
CA SER A 119 24.95 13.44 10.07
C SER A 119 24.66 12.14 9.31
N PRO A 120 25.64 11.61 8.56
CA PRO A 120 25.53 10.30 7.92
C PRO A 120 25.20 9.16 8.90
N GLU A 121 25.82 9.15 10.07
CA GLU A 121 25.59 8.15 11.13
C GLU A 121 24.17 8.25 11.68
N ALA A 122 23.68 9.48 11.91
CA ALA A 122 22.30 9.71 12.35
C ALA A 122 21.31 9.22 11.29
N GLY A 123 21.55 9.50 10.00
CA GLY A 123 20.73 9.00 8.90
C GLY A 123 20.70 7.47 8.86
N ALA A 124 21.86 6.84 8.99
CA ALA A 124 22.00 5.38 9.05
C ALA A 124 21.24 4.77 10.24
N GLN A 125 21.33 5.37 11.43
CA GLN A 125 20.59 4.90 12.60
C GLN A 125 19.08 5.02 12.40
N MET A 126 18.60 6.16 11.91
CA MET A 126 17.18 6.39 11.62
C MET A 126 16.61 5.35 10.63
N VAL A 127 17.39 4.88 9.65
CA VAL A 127 16.97 3.79 8.75
C VAL A 127 16.74 2.49 9.52
N ARG A 128 17.68 2.12 10.40
CA ARG A 128 17.57 0.91 11.23
C ARG A 128 16.35 1.00 12.16
N ASP A 129 16.13 2.15 12.76
CA ASP A 129 14.99 2.40 13.64
C ASP A 129 13.67 2.25 12.89
N GLN A 130 13.55 2.85 11.69
CA GLN A 130 12.33 2.71 10.90
C GLN A 130 12.10 1.28 10.41
N LYS A 131 13.17 0.56 10.04
CA LYS A 131 13.08 -0.86 9.68
C LYS A 131 12.60 -1.69 10.88
N GLN A 132 13.19 -1.49 12.05
CA GLN A 132 12.83 -2.19 13.28
C GLN A 132 11.37 -1.92 13.70
N ALA A 133 10.90 -0.68 13.54
CA ALA A 133 9.51 -0.32 13.79
C ALA A 133 8.53 -1.00 12.82
N GLY A 134 9.00 -1.51 11.68
CA GLY A 134 8.18 -2.22 10.69
C GLY A 134 7.56 -1.33 9.61
N TYR A 135 8.16 -0.16 9.33
CA TYR A 135 7.82 0.62 8.14
C TYR A 135 8.24 -0.10 6.86
N ASN A 136 7.50 0.12 5.76
CA ASN A 136 7.70 -0.62 4.53
C ASN A 136 8.80 -0.03 3.63
N PHE A 137 9.06 1.27 3.72
CA PHE A 137 10.05 1.98 2.90
C PHE A 137 10.42 3.34 3.52
N LEU A 138 11.39 4.03 2.92
CA LEU A 138 11.85 5.36 3.38
C LEU A 138 11.29 6.47 2.48
N LYS A 139 10.95 7.61 3.09
CA LYS A 139 10.62 8.86 2.38
C LYS A 139 11.72 9.88 2.62
N LEU A 140 12.26 10.43 1.55
CA LEU A 140 13.26 11.50 1.60
C LEU A 140 12.65 12.80 1.06
N HIS A 141 12.98 13.90 1.72
CA HIS A 141 12.67 15.28 1.33
C HIS A 141 13.98 16.07 1.18
N PRO A 142 13.93 17.28 0.56
CA PRO A 142 15.12 18.09 0.31
C PRO A 142 15.94 18.45 1.57
N GLY A 143 17.18 18.90 1.33
CA GLY A 143 18.08 19.43 2.37
C GLY A 143 19.08 18.43 2.94
N LEU A 144 19.07 17.18 2.49
CA LEU A 144 20.11 16.20 2.84
C LEU A 144 21.44 16.57 2.18
N SER A 145 22.55 16.45 2.92
CA SER A 145 23.88 16.41 2.31
C SER A 145 24.04 15.13 1.48
N ARG A 146 24.98 15.15 0.52
CA ARG A 146 25.30 13.96 -0.28
C ARG A 146 25.75 12.78 0.60
N GLU A 147 26.60 13.04 1.59
CA GLU A 147 27.10 12.02 2.52
C GLU A 147 25.96 11.37 3.33
N SER A 148 25.02 12.18 3.83
CA SER A 148 23.86 11.67 4.56
C SER A 148 22.95 10.84 3.66
N PHE A 149 22.72 11.29 2.41
CA PHE A 149 21.96 10.52 1.44
C PHE A 149 22.62 9.16 1.13
N ASP A 150 23.93 9.15 0.88
CA ASP A 150 24.69 7.94 0.57
C ASP A 150 24.64 6.94 1.73
N ALA A 151 24.79 7.40 2.98
CA ALA A 151 24.70 6.56 4.17
C ALA A 151 23.29 5.98 4.39
N ILE A 152 22.23 6.77 4.14
CA ILE A 152 20.84 6.30 4.17
C ILE A 152 20.64 5.21 3.11
N ALA A 153 21.04 5.46 1.86
CA ALA A 153 20.85 4.52 0.76
C ALA A 153 21.66 3.23 0.92
N GLN A 154 22.89 3.32 1.44
CA GLN A 154 23.69 2.15 1.80
C GLN A 154 23.00 1.34 2.90
N THR A 155 22.64 1.98 4.02
CA THR A 155 21.99 1.28 5.13
C THR A 155 20.67 0.64 4.72
N ALA A 156 19.86 1.30 3.90
CA ALA A 156 18.60 0.75 3.41
C ALA A 156 18.80 -0.54 2.61
N ARG A 157 19.91 -0.66 1.87
CA ARG A 157 20.28 -1.90 1.18
C ARG A 157 20.76 -3.00 2.14
N GLU A 158 21.46 -2.62 3.21
CA GLU A 158 21.96 -3.55 4.22
C GLU A 158 20.83 -4.20 5.02
N VAL A 159 19.79 -3.43 5.38
CA VAL A 159 18.68 -3.91 6.22
C VAL A 159 17.46 -4.40 5.43
N GLY A 160 17.43 -4.13 4.12
CA GLY A 160 16.33 -4.45 3.20
C GLY A 160 15.02 -3.76 3.55
#